data_AF-A0A3B8HGC3-F1
#
_entry.id   AF-A0A3B8HGC3-F1
#
_cell.length_a   1.000
_cell.length_b   1.000
_cell.length_c   1.000
_cell.angle_alpha   90.00
_cell.angle_beta   90.00
_cell.angle_gamma   90.00
#
_symmetry.space_group_name_H-M   'P 1'
#
loop_
_entity.id
_entity.type
_entity.pdbx_description
1 polymer ?
#
loop_
_entity_poly.entity_id
_entity_poly.type
_entity_poly.pdbx_seq_one_letter_code
_entity_poly.pdbx_strand_id
1 'polypeptide(L)'
;AIKEAVIAKEHAHHGLDTAIFFMDMRTYGKEFEQYYNRAKDHGVRFIRSRVHSVEPEGECDLRLAYVGEDGVERDEVFDMVVLSVGFEVGKGTVELAKRLGIDLNKHNFAATDGFSPVSTSRPGIYV
;
A
#
# COMPACT_ATOMS: atom_id res chain seq x y z
N ALA A 1 1.82 3.18 -4.12
CA ALA A 1 0.76 3.23 -5.15
C ALA A 1 0.84 4.49 -6.01
N ILE A 2 0.45 5.67 -5.53
CA ILE A 2 0.36 6.91 -6.35
C ILE A 2 1.65 7.21 -7.12
N LYS A 3 2.80 7.19 -6.42
CA LYS A 3 4.10 7.50 -7.03
C LYS A 3 4.42 6.57 -8.20
N GLU A 4 4.27 5.27 -8.00
CA GLU A 4 4.55 4.28 -9.04
C GLU A 4 3.56 4.38 -10.21
N ALA A 5 2.28 4.70 -9.95
CA ALA A 5 1.30 4.91 -11.02
C ALA A 5 1.64 6.11 -11.91
N VAL A 6 2.08 7.22 -11.31
CA VAL A 6 2.53 8.41 -12.06
C VAL A 6 3.78 8.09 -12.88
N ILE A 7 4.79 7.46 -12.27
CA ILE A 7 6.04 7.08 -12.94
C ILE A 7 5.75 6.13 -14.11
N ALA A 8 4.91 5.10 -13.91
CA ALA A 8 4.53 4.17 -14.96
C ALA A 8 3.90 4.89 -16.15
N LYS A 9 3.03 5.88 -15.89
CA LYS A 9 2.38 6.66 -16.94
C LYS A 9 3.33 7.61 -17.67
N GLU A 10 4.31 8.19 -16.97
CA GLU A 10 5.36 9.02 -17.58
C GLU A 10 6.31 8.22 -18.48
N HIS A 11 6.57 6.95 -18.15
CA HIS A 11 7.50 6.09 -18.89
C HIS A 11 6.82 5.20 -19.93
N ALA A 12 5.49 5.08 -19.89
CA ALA A 12 4.74 4.32 -20.87
C ALA A 12 4.84 5.01 -22.24
N HIS A 13 5.37 4.30 -23.23
CA HIS A 13 5.43 4.77 -24.62
C HIS A 13 4.06 4.76 -25.33
N HIS A 14 3.03 4.20 -24.68
CA HIS A 14 1.67 4.05 -25.16
C HIS A 14 0.69 4.52 -24.07
N GLY A 15 -0.59 4.73 -24.44
CA GLY A 15 -1.61 5.12 -23.48
C GLY A 15 -1.79 4.05 -22.40
N LEU A 16 -1.41 4.38 -21.16
CA LEU A 16 -1.57 3.53 -20.00
C LEU A 16 -2.78 3.98 -19.18
N ASP A 17 -3.81 3.13 -19.08
CA ASP A 17 -4.88 3.31 -18.12
C ASP A 17 -4.47 2.77 -16.75
N THR A 18 -4.68 3.56 -15.70
CA THR A 18 -4.26 3.21 -14.34
C THR A 18 -5.40 3.49 -13.38
N ALA A 19 -5.74 2.48 -12.57
CA ALA A 19 -6.73 2.58 -11.50
C ALA A 19 -6.10 2.22 -10.16
N ILE A 20 -6.31 3.07 -9.16
CA ILE A 20 -5.96 2.82 -7.76
C ILE A 20 -7.25 2.61 -6.99
N PHE A 21 -7.47 1.35 -6.57
CA PHE A 21 -8.53 0.97 -5.66
C PHE A 21 -8.11 1.22 -4.22
N PHE A 22 -8.91 1.98 -3.46
CA PHE A 22 -8.59 2.35 -2.08
C PHE A 22 -9.84 2.45 -1.21
N MET A 23 -9.69 2.29 0.11
CA MET A 23 -10.77 2.55 1.08
C MET A 23 -10.71 3.98 1.60
N ASP A 24 -9.53 4.40 2.05
CA ASP A 24 -9.25 5.75 2.52
C ASP A 24 -7.88 6.20 2.00
N MET A 25 -7.83 7.41 1.44
CA MET A 25 -6.57 7.98 0.97
C MET A 25 -5.80 8.54 2.17
N ARG A 26 -4.56 8.10 2.36
CA ARG A 26 -3.72 8.49 3.50
C ARG A 26 -2.50 9.27 3.03
N THR A 27 -2.74 10.49 2.56
CA THR A 27 -1.74 11.44 2.04
C THR A 27 -1.25 12.39 3.14
N TYR A 28 -0.78 11.82 4.26
CA TYR A 28 -0.32 12.61 5.41
C TYR A 28 1.07 13.20 5.16
N GLY A 29 1.22 14.48 5.50
CA GLY A 29 2.49 15.21 5.39
C GLY A 29 2.42 16.36 4.40
N LYS A 30 3.46 17.18 4.39
CA LYS A 30 3.57 18.32 3.46
C LYS A 30 3.65 17.80 2.03
N GLU A 31 2.92 18.42 1.10
CA GLU A 31 2.92 18.16 -0.35
C GLU A 31 2.33 16.82 -0.84
N PHE A 32 1.96 15.89 0.05
CA PHE A 32 1.36 14.61 -0.37
C PHE A 32 0.00 14.77 -1.03
N GLU A 33 -0.84 15.69 -0.54
CA GLU A 33 -2.13 16.00 -1.15
C GLU A 33 -1.97 16.63 -2.54
N GLN A 34 -0.97 17.50 -2.70
CA GLN A 34 -0.65 18.09 -4.01
C GLN A 34 -0.15 17.01 -4.99
N TYR A 35 0.58 16.01 -4.50
CA TYR A 35 1.00 14.88 -5.31
C TYR A 35 -0.18 14.03 -5.78
N TYR A 36 -1.15 13.77 -4.89
CA TYR A 36 -2.40 13.09 -5.23
C TYR A 36 -3.20 13.84 -6.31
N ASN A 37 -3.39 15.16 -6.13
CA ASN A 37 -4.11 15.98 -7.11
C ASN A 37 -3.40 15.99 -8.48
N ARG A 38 -2.07 16.11 -8.51
CA ARG A 38 -1.29 15.99 -9.76
C ARG A 38 -1.45 14.64 -10.43
N ALA A 39 -1.47 13.55 -9.66
CA ALA A 39 -1.68 12.21 -10.21
C ALA A 39 -3.07 12.09 -10.86
N LYS A 40 -4.09 12.69 -10.23
CA LYS A 40 -5.45 12.75 -10.78
C LYS A 40 -5.50 13.59 -12.07
N ASP A 41 -4.81 14.72 -12.11
CA ASP A 41 -4.71 15.58 -13.31
C ASP A 41 -3.95 14.87 -14.44
N HIS A 42 -2.99 14.01 -14.11
CA HIS A 42 -2.32 13.12 -15.06
C HIS A 42 -3.21 11.94 -15.51
N GLY A 43 -4.46 11.86 -15.03
CA GLY A 43 -5.44 10.86 -15.43
C GLY A 43 -5.28 9.50 -14.77
N VAL A 44 -4.72 9.44 -13.56
CA VAL A 44 -4.80 8.24 -12.71
C VAL A 44 -6.21 8.18 -12.12
N ARG A 45 -6.91 7.07 -12.31
CA ARG A 45 -8.25 6.85 -11.73
C ARG A 45 -8.11 6.44 -10.27
N PHE A 46 -8.90 7.07 -9.41
CA PHE A 46 -8.99 6.76 -8.00
C PHE A 46 -10.38 6.23 -7.72
N ILE A 47 -10.47 4.94 -7.40
CA ILE A 47 -11.74 4.24 -7.19
C ILE A 47 -11.83 3.90 -5.71
N ARG A 48 -12.74 4.58 -5.00
CA ARG A 48 -12.99 4.24 -3.61
C ARG A 48 -13.83 2.98 -3.55
N SER A 49 -13.18 1.86 -3.27
CA SER A 49 -13.82 0.56 -3.20
C SER A 49 -12.97 -0.44 -2.42
N ARG A 50 -13.64 -1.45 -1.89
CA ARG A 50 -13.01 -2.67 -1.41
C ARG A 50 -13.16 -3.75 -2.47
N VAL A 51 -12.07 -4.08 -3.15
CA VAL A 51 -12.02 -5.20 -4.09
C VAL A 51 -12.29 -6.49 -3.33
N HIS A 52 -13.19 -7.32 -3.85
CA HIS A 52 -13.58 -8.59 -3.24
C HIS A 52 -12.68 -9.73 -3.71
N SER A 53 -12.54 -9.87 -5.03
CA SER A 53 -11.79 -10.95 -5.68
C SER A 53 -11.02 -10.45 -6.90
N VAL A 54 -9.93 -11.16 -7.20
CA VAL A 54 -9.15 -11.04 -8.43
C VAL A 54 -9.09 -12.43 -9.03
N GLU A 55 -9.63 -12.58 -10.23
CA GLU A 55 -9.75 -13.88 -10.91
C GLU A 55 -9.08 -13.81 -12.28
N PRO A 56 -8.39 -14.88 -12.73
CA PRO A 56 -7.90 -14.96 -14.10
C PRO A 56 -9.05 -14.86 -15.10
N GLU A 57 -8.86 -14.06 -16.14
CA GLU A 57 -9.75 -13.95 -17.29
C GLU A 57 -8.97 -14.32 -18.55
N GLY A 58 -9.27 -15.47 -19.14
CA GLY A 58 -8.49 -16.00 -20.27
C GLY A 58 -7.07 -16.40 -19.88
N GLU A 59 -6.10 -16.16 -20.77
CA GLU A 59 -4.71 -16.59 -20.57
C GLU A 59 -3.84 -15.60 -19.79
N CYS A 60 -4.10 -14.29 -19.93
CA CYS A 60 -3.22 -13.24 -19.42
C CYS A 60 -3.93 -12.16 -18.59
N ASP A 61 -5.26 -12.05 -18.68
CA ASP A 61 -5.98 -10.92 -18.11
C ASP A 61 -6.50 -11.26 -16.71
N LEU A 62 -6.86 -10.23 -15.96
CA LEU A 62 -7.33 -10.34 -14.59
C LEU A 62 -8.65 -9.57 -14.44
N ARG A 63 -9.72 -10.27 -14.05
CA ARG A 63 -11.01 -9.66 -13.68
C ARG A 63 -10.99 -9.26 -12.21
N LEU A 64 -11.33 -8.01 -11.94
CA LEU A 64 -11.54 -7.45 -10.61
C LEU A 64 -13.03 -7.21 -10.36
N ALA A 65 -13.55 -7.84 -9.31
CA ALA A 65 -14.90 -7.59 -8.82
C ALA A 65 -14.87 -6.62 -7.61
N TYR A 66 -15.61 -5.52 -7.70
CA TYR A 66 -15.62 -4.48 -6.66
C TYR A 66 -16.98 -3.78 -6.55
N VAL A 67 -17.26 -3.19 -5.40
CA VAL A 67 -18.50 -2.43 -5.14
C VAL A 67 -18.18 -0.94 -5.18
N GLY A 68 -18.79 -0.17 -6.07
CA GLY A 68 -18.58 1.28 -6.10
C GLY A 68 -19.20 2.00 -4.90
N GLU A 69 -18.93 3.30 -4.79
CA GLU A 69 -19.52 4.15 -3.73
C GLU A 69 -21.05 4.19 -3.77
N ASP A 70 -21.64 3.94 -4.93
CA ASP A 70 -23.09 3.84 -5.14
C ASP A 70 -23.68 2.48 -4.71
N GLY A 71 -22.85 1.57 -4.20
CA GLY A 71 -23.27 0.22 -3.80
C GLY A 71 -23.49 -0.73 -4.98
N VAL A 72 -23.16 -0.31 -6.20
CA VAL A 72 -23.31 -1.15 -7.40
C VAL A 72 -22.06 -1.98 -7.61
N GLU A 73 -22.26 -3.29 -7.77
CA GLU A 73 -21.21 -4.22 -8.17
C GLU A 73 -20.74 -3.93 -9.59
N ARG A 74 -19.43 -3.93 -9.78
CA ARG A 74 -18.77 -3.71 -11.06
C ARG A 74 -17.66 -4.73 -11.24
N ASP A 75 -17.49 -5.13 -12.48
CA ASP A 75 -16.38 -5.96 -12.94
C ASP A 75 -15.55 -5.19 -13.96
N GLU A 76 -14.24 -5.24 -13.79
CA GLU A 76 -13.29 -4.59 -14.70
C GLU A 76 -12.10 -5.51 -14.96
N VAL A 77 -11.66 -5.57 -16.21
CA VAL A 77 -10.56 -6.43 -16.66
C VAL A 77 -9.29 -5.59 -16.79
N PHE A 78 -8.19 -6.10 -16.26
CA PHE A 78 -6.88 -5.46 -16.28
C PHE A 78 -5.81 -6.44 -16.78
N ASP A 79 -4.82 -5.94 -17.51
CA ASP A 79 -3.66 -6.73 -17.94
C ASP A 79 -2.71 -7.03 -16.76
N MET A 80 -2.72 -6.20 -15.72
CA MET A 80 -1.85 -6.34 -14.56
C MET A 80 -2.47 -5.76 -13.30
N VAL A 81 -2.32 -6.49 -12.18
CA VAL A 81 -2.79 -6.06 -10.86
C VAL A 81 -1.60 -5.99 -9.91
N VAL A 82 -1.38 -4.81 -9.32
CA VAL A 82 -0.30 -4.57 -8.35
C VAL A 82 -0.89 -4.48 -6.95
N LEU A 83 -0.54 -5.44 -6.08
CA LEU A 83 -0.97 -5.45 -4.69
C LEU A 83 -0.10 -4.51 -3.85
N SER A 84 -0.71 -3.45 -3.31
CA SER A 84 -0.06 -2.56 -2.33
C SER A 84 -0.02 -3.21 -0.95
N VAL A 85 0.87 -4.19 -0.78
CA VAL A 85 1.00 -4.99 0.46
C VAL A 85 1.52 -4.14 1.63
N GLY A 86 1.07 -4.49 2.84
CA GLY A 86 1.54 -3.88 4.08
C GLY A 86 2.93 -4.35 4.50
N PHE A 87 3.45 -3.74 5.56
CA PHE A 87 4.72 -4.15 6.17
C PHE A 87 4.50 -5.19 7.27
N GLU A 88 5.36 -6.19 7.32
CA GLU A 88 5.45 -7.17 8.39
C GLU A 88 6.91 -7.38 8.79
N VAL A 89 7.15 -7.67 10.06
CA VAL A 89 8.48 -7.98 10.57
C VAL A 89 8.84 -9.42 10.24
N GLY A 90 9.95 -9.60 9.51
CA GLY A 90 10.44 -10.92 9.13
C GLY A 90 10.88 -11.77 10.32
N LYS A 91 10.79 -13.10 10.17
CA LYS A 91 11.13 -14.08 11.23
C LYS A 91 12.53 -13.88 11.81
N GLY A 92 13.52 -13.56 10.97
CA GLY A 92 14.91 -13.32 11.40
C GLY A 92 15.04 -12.11 12.33
N THR A 93 14.27 -11.04 12.10
CA THR A 93 14.25 -9.85 12.96
C THR A 93 13.63 -10.17 14.32
N VAL A 94 12.57 -10.99 14.35
CA VAL A 94 11.96 -11.46 15.60
C VAL A 94 12.95 -12.31 16.40
N GLU A 95 13.68 -13.19 15.74
CA GLU A 95 14.71 -14.00 16.39
C GLU A 95 15.85 -13.13 16.93
N LEU A 96 16.29 -12.13 16.16
CA LEU A 96 17.31 -11.18 16.59
C LEU A 96 16.85 -10.41 17.83
N ALA A 97 15.61 -9.91 17.85
CA ALA A 97 15.06 -9.22 19.02
C ALA A 97 15.06 -10.11 20.26
N LYS A 98 14.70 -11.39 20.13
CA LYS A 98 14.78 -12.37 21.23
C LYS A 98 16.21 -12.57 21.72
N ARG A 99 17.18 -12.73 20.81
CA ARG A 99 18.61 -12.87 21.17
C ARG A 99 19.16 -11.62 21.85
N LEU A 100 18.67 -10.45 21.45
CA LEU A 100 19.03 -9.17 22.06
C LEU A 100 18.21 -8.85 23.32
N GLY A 101 17.20 -9.64 23.68
CA GLY A 101 16.33 -9.34 24.82
C GLY A 101 15.56 -8.03 24.67
N ILE A 102 15.11 -7.73 23.45
CA ILE A 102 14.27 -6.57 23.12
C ILE A 102 12.82 -7.02 23.06
N ASP A 103 11.95 -6.29 23.74
CA ASP A 103 10.52 -6.55 23.72
C ASP A 103 9.90 -6.12 22.38
N LEU A 104 8.96 -6.93 21.91
CA LEU A 104 8.20 -6.67 20.68
C LEU A 104 6.74 -6.37 21.02
N ASN A 105 6.11 -5.51 20.24
CA ASN A 105 4.68 -5.25 20.34
C ASN A 105 3.85 -6.36 19.65
N LYS A 106 2.51 -6.25 19.71
CA LYS A 106 1.57 -7.22 19.10
C LYS A 106 1.72 -7.41 17.57
N HIS A 107 2.44 -6.51 16.90
CA HIS A 107 2.74 -6.57 15.47
C HIS A 107 4.19 -6.98 15.18
N ASN A 108 4.92 -7.46 16.20
CA ASN A 108 6.33 -7.87 16.14
C ASN A 108 7.33 -6.74 15.86
N PHE A 109 6.93 -5.48 15.92
CA PHE A 109 7.87 -4.35 15.88
C PHE A 109 8.48 -4.12 17.26
N ALA A 110 9.66 -3.50 17.32
CA ALA A 110 10.27 -3.11 18.59
C ALA A 110 9.29 -2.28 19.43
N ALA A 111 9.11 -2.67 20.69
CA ALA A 111 8.30 -1.91 21.62
C ALA A 111 9.08 -0.65 22.04
N THR A 112 8.52 0.52 21.73
CA THR A 112 9.07 1.82 22.10
C THR A 112 8.01 2.66 22.82
N ASP A 113 8.44 3.64 23.60
CA ASP A 113 7.55 4.55 24.32
C ASP A 113 7.29 5.83 23.53
N GLY A 114 6.13 6.46 23.77
CA GLY A 114 5.75 7.72 23.10
C GLY A 114 6.72 8.88 23.36
N PHE A 115 7.38 8.91 24.52
CA PHE A 115 8.37 9.93 24.87
C PHE A 115 9.80 9.54 24.48
N SER A 116 10.03 8.30 24.07
CA SER A 116 11.35 7.79 23.66
C SER A 116 11.20 6.83 22.47
N PRO A 117 10.79 7.34 21.29
CA PRO A 117 10.35 6.51 20.18
C PRO A 117 11.45 5.69 19.52
N VAL A 118 12.73 6.00 19.80
CA VAL A 118 13.91 5.31 19.27
C VAL A 118 14.58 4.39 20.30
N SER A 119 14.10 4.39 21.54
CA SER A 119 14.66 3.60 22.63
C SER A 119 13.93 2.26 22.73
N THR A 120 14.69 1.18 22.82
CA THR A 120 14.15 -0.16 23.05
C THR A 120 13.98 -0.42 24.56
N SER A 121 13.38 -1.57 24.92
CA SER A 121 13.30 -2.01 26.31
C SER A 121 14.65 -2.38 26.93
N ARG A 122 15.71 -2.52 26.11
CA ARG A 122 17.06 -2.80 26.58
C ARG A 122 17.93 -1.54 26.52
N PRO A 123 18.39 -1.01 27.68
CA PRO A 123 19.29 0.15 27.72
C PRO A 123 20.54 -0.06 26.86
N GLY A 124 20.88 0.95 26.06
CA GLY A 124 22.02 0.92 25.14
C GLY A 124 21.74 0.32 23.76
N ILE A 125 20.52 -0.16 23.50
CA ILE A 125 20.08 -0.61 22.17
C ILE A 125 18.94 0.28 21.66
N TYR A 126 19.05 0.70 20.40
CA TYR A 126 18.18 1.68 19.74
C TYR A 126 17.66 1.15 18.41
N VAL A 127 16.54 1.73 17.94
CA VAL A 127 15.87 1.43 16.67
C VAL A 127 15.47 2.70 15.93
#